data_AF-A0A3B0RG19-F1
#
_entry.id   AF-A0A3B0RG19-F1
#
_cell.length_a   1.000
_cell.length_b   1.000
_cell.length_c   1.000
_cell.angle_alpha   90.00
_cell.angle_beta   90.00
_cell.angle_gamma   90.00
#
_symmetry.space_group_name_H-M   'P 1'
#
loop_
_entity.id
_entity.type
_entity.pdbx_description
1 polymer ?
#
loop_
_entity_poly.entity_id
_entity_poly.type
_entity_poly.pdbx_seq_one_letter_code
_entity_poly.pdbx_strand_id
1 'polypeptide(L)'
;MSSLLTNESSLIALTTLRSINKNLNMVQQQISTGKSVSNARDNASIWAVATVMQSDVDSFSAISDSLNLGASTVAVARGASEQVTSLLQEMKNLVVAAQEDNVDRAKIQTDVDQLTEQIDSIVGAA
;
A
#
# COMPACT_ATOMS: atom_id res chain seq x y z
N MET A 1 29.69 61.60 -4.90
CA MET A 1 30.95 61.95 -4.22
C MET A 1 31.30 60.80 -3.29
N SER A 2 32.39 60.07 -3.54
CA SER A 2 32.93 59.16 -2.53
C SER A 2 33.57 60.00 -1.43
N SER A 3 32.98 59.98 -0.24
CA SER A 3 33.65 60.47 0.96
C SER A 3 34.61 59.38 1.41
N LEU A 4 35.82 59.75 1.87
CA LEU A 4 36.79 58.84 2.50
C LEU A 4 36.18 58.04 3.67
N LEU A 5 35.10 58.54 4.27
CA LEU A 5 34.41 57.91 5.40
C LEU A 5 33.21 57.04 5.01
N THR A 6 32.57 57.30 3.86
CA THR A 6 31.41 56.55 3.37
C THR A 6 31.44 56.46 1.85
N ASN A 7 31.75 55.26 1.36
CA ASN A 7 31.73 54.94 -0.06
C ASN A 7 30.36 54.37 -0.44
N GLU A 8 29.49 55.23 -0.95
CA GLU A 8 28.12 54.90 -1.35
C GLU A 8 28.06 53.81 -2.42
N SER A 9 28.98 53.83 -3.40
CA SER A 9 29.08 52.78 -4.42
C SER A 9 29.43 51.41 -3.82
N SER A 10 30.32 51.37 -2.83
CA SER A 10 30.66 50.13 -2.12
C SER A 10 29.52 49.64 -1.22
N LEU A 11 28.73 50.52 -0.62
CA LEU A 11 27.53 50.16 0.16
C LEU A 11 26.43 49.57 -0.73
N ILE A 12 26.23 50.11 -1.93
CA ILE A 12 25.31 49.56 -2.92
C ILE A 12 25.80 48.18 -3.38
N ALA A 13 27.08 48.05 -3.71
CA ALA A 13 27.67 46.76 -4.09
C ALA A 13 27.53 45.71 -2.98
N LEU A 14 27.75 46.09 -1.72
CA LEU A 14 27.57 45.21 -0.56
C LEU A 14 26.11 44.80 -0.37
N THR A 15 25.16 45.70 -0.60
CA THR A 15 23.73 45.39 -0.52
C THR A 15 23.31 44.42 -1.63
N THR A 16 23.80 44.62 -2.85
CA THR A 16 23.62 43.69 -3.97
C THR A 16 24.24 42.32 -3.68
N LEU A 17 25.46 42.27 -3.15
CA LEU A 17 26.12 41.01 -2.76
C LEU A 17 25.35 40.26 -1.67
N ARG A 18 24.82 40.96 -0.67
CA ARG A 18 23.96 40.36 0.37
C ARG A 18 22.68 39.79 -0.24
N SER A 19 22.07 40.49 -1.20
CA SER A 19 20.89 40.01 -1.93
C SER A 19 21.20 38.75 -2.76
N ILE A 20 22.30 38.75 -3.52
CA ILE A 20 22.76 37.59 -4.29
C ILE A 20 23.02 36.39 -3.37
N ASN A 21 23.70 36.60 -2.24
CA ASN A 21 24.01 35.53 -1.30
C ASN A 21 22.73 34.95 -0.66
N LYS A 22 21.74 35.80 -0.35
CA LYS A 22 20.42 35.35 0.14
C LYS A 22 19.69 34.50 -0.91
N ASN A 23 19.66 34.94 -2.17
CA ASN A 23 19.04 34.18 -3.26
C ASN A 23 19.76 32.86 -3.52
N LEU A 24 21.10 32.85 -3.47
CA LEU A 24 21.89 31.64 -3.63
C LEU A 24 21.57 30.60 -2.55
N ASN A 25 21.45 31.02 -1.28
CA ASN A 25 21.06 30.12 -0.19
C ASN A 25 19.65 29.55 -0.37
N MET A 26 18.70 30.35 -0.88
CA MET A 26 17.35 29.88 -1.17
C MET A 26 17.33 28.83 -2.29
N VAL A 27 18.04 29.08 -3.40
CA VAL A 27 18.16 28.13 -4.49
C VAL A 27 18.87 26.86 -4.04
N GLN A 28 19.93 26.97 -3.23
CA GLN A 28 20.58 25.78 -2.66
C GLN A 28 19.64 24.95 -1.77
N GLN A 29 18.77 25.59 -0.96
CA GLN A 29 17.76 24.87 -0.19
C GLN A 29 16.73 24.16 -1.07
N GLN A 30 16.28 24.80 -2.15
CA GLN A 30 15.37 24.17 -3.11
C GLN A 30 16.03 22.99 -3.81
N ILE A 31 17.30 23.11 -4.21
CA ILE A 31 18.07 21.99 -4.80
C ILE A 31 18.25 20.85 -3.78
N SER A 32 18.60 21.18 -2.54
CA SER A 32 18.84 20.17 -1.49
C SER A 32 17.57 19.44 -1.06
N THR A 33 16.42 20.11 -1.06
CA THR A 33 15.15 19.53 -0.62
C THR A 33 14.30 19.01 -1.76
N GLY A 34 14.61 19.42 -3.00
CA GLY A 34 13.79 19.18 -4.19
C GLY A 34 12.44 19.94 -4.18
N LYS A 35 12.17 20.77 -3.16
CA LYS A 35 10.89 21.45 -2.97
C LYS A 35 11.05 22.94 -3.23
N SER A 36 10.16 23.49 -4.05
CA SER A 36 10.10 24.95 -4.27
C SER A 36 9.67 25.71 -3.01
N VAL A 37 8.80 25.10 -2.18
CA VAL A 37 8.39 25.59 -0.86
C VAL A 37 8.77 24.54 0.18
N SER A 38 9.84 24.80 0.93
CA SER A 38 10.36 23.83 1.91
C SER A 38 9.66 23.96 3.26
N ASN A 39 9.33 25.17 3.67
CA ASN A 39 8.80 25.48 4.99
C ASN A 39 7.54 26.35 4.90
N ALA A 40 6.73 26.35 5.97
CA ALA A 40 5.49 27.14 6.04
C ALA A 40 5.74 28.66 6.03
N ARG A 41 6.99 29.10 6.27
CA ARG A 41 7.37 30.52 6.22
C ARG A 41 7.50 31.04 4.80
N ASP A 42 7.91 30.18 3.87
CA ASP A 42 8.08 30.54 2.44
C ASP A 42 6.72 30.72 1.75
N ASN A 43 5.77 29.82 2.00
CA ASN A 43 4.38 29.94 1.56
C ASN A 43 3.46 29.03 2.37
N ALA A 44 2.78 29.59 3.38
CA ALA A 44 1.93 28.82 4.28
C ALA A 44 0.78 28.09 3.57
N SER A 45 0.17 28.71 2.55
CA SER A 45 -0.97 28.15 1.83
C SER A 45 -0.57 26.95 0.98
N ILE A 46 0.50 27.07 0.17
CA ILE A 46 0.99 25.97 -0.67
C ILE A 46 1.54 24.85 0.21
N TRP A 47 2.27 25.20 1.27
CA TRP A 47 2.81 24.20 2.19
C TRP A 47 1.70 23.42 2.90
N ALA A 48 0.63 24.08 3.35
CA ALA A 48 -0.51 23.42 3.98
C ALA A 48 -1.22 22.45 3.02
N VAL A 49 -1.53 22.89 1.79
CA VAL A 49 -2.16 22.02 0.78
C VAL A 49 -1.25 20.84 0.42
N ALA A 50 0.05 21.09 0.20
CA ALA A 50 1.00 20.04 -0.12
C ALA A 50 1.17 19.02 1.03
N THR A 51 1.11 19.48 2.28
CA THR A 51 1.20 18.60 3.46
C THR A 51 -0.05 17.73 3.60
N VAL A 52 -1.25 18.29 3.36
CA VAL A 52 -2.49 17.51 3.30
C VAL A 52 -2.41 16.49 2.17
N MET A 53 -2.02 16.89 0.97
CA MET A 53 -1.86 15.97 -0.15
C MET A 53 -0.84 14.86 0.12
N GLN A 54 0.27 15.16 0.81
CA GLN A 54 1.22 14.13 1.22
C GLN A 54 0.59 13.14 2.21
N SER A 55 -0.14 13.64 3.20
CA SER A 55 -0.88 12.80 4.14
C SER A 55 -1.92 11.92 3.45
N ASP A 56 -2.60 12.45 2.43
CA ASP A 56 -3.56 11.69 1.63
C ASP A 56 -2.86 10.58 0.83
N VAL A 57 -1.70 10.86 0.22
CA VAL A 57 -0.91 9.85 -0.50
C VAL A 57 -0.46 8.73 0.44
N ASP A 58 0.06 9.07 1.62
CA ASP A 58 0.49 8.08 2.61
C ASP A 58 -0.70 7.23 3.08
N SER A 59 -1.86 7.87 3.28
CA SER A 59 -3.12 7.19 3.62
C SER A 59 -3.60 6.26 2.51
N PHE A 60 -3.54 6.71 1.24
CA PHE A 60 -3.88 5.87 0.09
C PHE A 60 -2.93 4.69 -0.05
N SER A 61 -1.64 4.85 0.25
CA SER A 61 -0.69 3.73 0.26
C SER A 61 -1.11 2.68 1.29
N ALA A 62 -1.43 3.08 2.52
CA ALA A 62 -1.88 2.15 3.56
C ALA A 62 -3.22 1.47 3.22
N ILE A 63 -4.15 2.20 2.61
CA ILE A 63 -5.42 1.63 2.10
C ILE A 63 -5.13 0.63 0.99
N SER A 64 -4.24 0.95 0.05
CA SER A 64 -3.84 0.07 -1.04
C SER A 64 -3.26 -1.23 -0.52
N ASP A 65 -2.36 -1.17 0.46
CA ASP A 65 -1.78 -2.36 1.10
C ASP A 65 -2.85 -3.21 1.79
N SER A 66 -3.81 -2.56 2.46
CA SER A 66 -4.94 -3.23 3.11
C SER A 66 -5.87 -3.90 2.08
N LEU A 67 -6.13 -3.25 0.95
CA LEU A 67 -6.92 -3.81 -0.15
C LEU A 67 -6.19 -4.97 -0.82
N ASN A 68 -4.87 -4.89 -0.99
CA ASN A 68 -4.06 -5.98 -1.51
C ASN A 68 -4.11 -7.19 -0.58
N LEU A 69 -3.99 -7.00 0.74
CA LEU A 69 -4.17 -8.07 1.71
C LEU A 69 -5.58 -8.69 1.65
N GLY A 70 -6.62 -7.86 1.53
CA GLY A 70 -8.00 -8.31 1.37
C GLY A 70 -8.17 -9.13 0.08
N ALA A 71 -7.63 -8.66 -1.03
CA ALA A 71 -7.67 -9.37 -2.31
C ALA A 71 -6.93 -10.72 -2.25
N SER A 72 -5.75 -10.77 -1.62
CA SER A 72 -5.02 -12.02 -1.39
C SER A 72 -5.82 -13.00 -0.52
N THR A 73 -6.47 -12.51 0.54
CA THR A 73 -7.32 -13.34 1.41
C THR A 73 -8.50 -13.92 0.64
N VAL A 74 -9.19 -13.10 -0.17
CA VAL A 74 -10.28 -13.57 -1.04
C VAL A 74 -9.78 -14.56 -2.08
N ALA A 75 -8.57 -14.39 -2.62
CA ALA A 75 -7.99 -15.35 -3.56
C ALA A 75 -7.71 -16.72 -2.90
N VAL A 76 -7.20 -16.74 -1.67
CA VAL A 76 -7.02 -17.97 -0.88
C VAL A 76 -8.37 -18.62 -0.61
N ALA A 77 -9.36 -17.86 -0.14
CA ALA A 77 -10.72 -18.35 0.12
C ALA A 77 -11.38 -18.93 -1.15
N ARG A 78 -11.15 -18.31 -2.31
CA ARG A 78 -11.62 -18.83 -3.60
C ARG A 78 -10.96 -20.17 -3.93
N GLY A 79 -9.63 -20.27 -3.82
CA GLY A 79 -8.91 -21.51 -4.08
C GLY A 79 -9.32 -22.66 -3.15
N ALA A 80 -9.56 -22.34 -1.87
CA ALA A 80 -10.13 -23.27 -0.90
C ALA A 80 -11.55 -23.72 -1.32
N SER A 81 -12.41 -22.79 -1.75
CA SER A 81 -13.77 -23.10 -2.22
C SER A 81 -13.78 -23.99 -3.46
N GLU A 82 -12.84 -23.78 -4.39
CA GLU A 82 -12.66 -24.64 -5.58
C GLU A 82 -12.25 -26.06 -5.16
N GLN A 83 -11.33 -26.21 -4.19
CA GLN A 83 -10.96 -27.52 -3.62
C GLN A 83 -12.12 -28.21 -2.91
N VAL A 84 -12.86 -27.50 -2.05
CA VAL A 84 -14.05 -28.04 -1.37
C VAL A 84 -15.09 -28.51 -2.39
N THR A 85 -15.29 -27.76 -3.48
CA THR A 85 -16.20 -28.16 -4.56
C THR A 85 -15.76 -29.47 -5.23
N SER A 86 -14.46 -29.66 -5.44
CA SER A 86 -13.91 -30.92 -5.99
C SER A 86 -14.14 -32.10 -5.05
N LEU A 87 -13.89 -31.92 -3.73
CA LEU A 87 -14.13 -32.96 -2.73
C LEU A 87 -15.61 -33.33 -2.62
N LEU A 88 -16.51 -32.34 -2.71
CA LEU A 88 -17.96 -32.59 -2.74
C LEU A 88 -18.39 -33.36 -4.00
N GLN A 89 -17.73 -33.14 -5.14
CA GLN A 89 -17.98 -33.95 -6.35
C GLN A 89 -17.51 -35.40 -6.18
N GLU A 90 -16.37 -35.62 -5.53
CA GLU A 90 -15.88 -36.96 -5.21
C GLU A 90 -16.82 -37.68 -4.24
N MET A 91 -17.27 -36.98 -3.19
CA MET A 91 -18.26 -37.48 -2.25
C MET A 91 -19.57 -37.86 -2.95
N LYS A 92 -20.04 -37.04 -3.90
CA LYS A 92 -21.21 -37.38 -4.74
C LYS A 92 -20.98 -38.68 -5.50
N ASN A 93 -19.80 -38.89 -6.10
CA ASN A 93 -19.50 -40.11 -6.85
C ASN A 93 -19.52 -41.35 -5.94
N LEU A 94 -18.95 -41.24 -4.73
CA LEU A 94 -19.02 -42.29 -3.71
C LEU A 94 -20.46 -42.61 -3.31
N VAL A 95 -21.29 -41.59 -3.10
CA VAL A 95 -22.71 -41.77 -2.77
C VAL A 95 -23.49 -42.41 -3.92
N VAL A 96 -23.17 -42.08 -5.18
CA VAL A 96 -23.77 -42.75 -6.35
C VAL A 96 -23.33 -44.21 -6.42
N ALA A 97 -22.04 -44.50 -6.18
CA ALA A 97 -21.53 -45.88 -6.13
C ALA A 97 -22.21 -46.70 -5.01
N ALA A 98 -22.58 -46.08 -3.89
CA ALA A 98 -23.33 -46.72 -2.81
C ALA A 98 -24.76 -47.14 -3.19
N GLN A 99 -25.29 -46.69 -4.33
CA GLN A 99 -26.62 -47.07 -4.82
C GLN A 99 -26.64 -48.38 -5.61
N GLU A 100 -25.47 -48.91 -6.01
CA GLU A 100 -25.38 -50.19 -6.72
C GLU A 100 -25.64 -51.40 -5.79
N ASP A 101 -26.15 -52.48 -6.34
CA ASP A 101 -26.32 -53.75 -5.61
C ASP A 101 -24.95 -54.47 -5.50
N ASN A 102 -24.64 -55.04 -4.32
CA ASN A 102 -23.35 -55.66 -3.92
C ASN A 102 -22.18 -54.73 -3.53
N VAL A 103 -22.42 -53.49 -3.12
CA VAL A 103 -21.38 -52.60 -2.59
C VAL A 103 -21.28 -52.61 -1.06
N ASP A 104 -20.04 -52.48 -0.55
CA ASP A 104 -19.77 -52.36 0.88
C ASP A 104 -20.00 -50.92 1.36
N ARG A 105 -21.22 -50.65 1.83
CA ARG A 105 -21.66 -49.33 2.29
C ARG A 105 -20.88 -48.83 3.50
N ALA A 106 -20.30 -49.71 4.32
CA ALA A 106 -19.54 -49.31 5.49
C ALA A 106 -18.18 -48.68 5.10
N LYS A 107 -17.53 -49.24 4.08
CA LYS A 107 -16.31 -48.64 3.51
C LYS A 107 -16.59 -47.30 2.86
N ILE A 108 -17.65 -47.21 2.05
CA ILE A 108 -18.02 -45.95 1.40
C ILE A 108 -18.32 -44.86 2.43
N GLN A 109 -19.02 -45.19 3.53
CA GLN A 109 -19.25 -44.23 4.60
C GLN A 109 -17.93 -43.75 5.23
N THR A 110 -16.97 -44.65 5.45
CA THR A 110 -15.64 -44.28 5.98
C THR A 110 -14.91 -43.31 5.05
N ASP A 111 -14.97 -43.53 3.73
CA ASP A 111 -14.36 -42.64 2.74
C ASP A 111 -15.06 -41.27 2.70
N VAL A 112 -16.39 -41.24 2.82
CA VAL A 112 -17.19 -40.00 2.92
C VAL A 112 -16.84 -39.22 4.20
N ASP A 113 -16.68 -39.91 5.33
CA ASP A 113 -16.30 -39.28 6.59
C ASP A 113 -14.89 -38.65 6.47
N GLN A 114 -13.94 -39.34 5.83
CA GLN A 114 -12.61 -38.78 5.55
C GLN A 114 -12.64 -37.54 4.64
N LEU A 115 -13.46 -37.56 3.57
CA LEU A 115 -13.62 -36.39 2.71
C LEU A 115 -14.23 -35.21 3.46
N THR A 116 -15.12 -35.47 4.42
CA THR A 116 -15.72 -34.45 5.27
C THR A 116 -14.68 -33.82 6.20
N GLU A 117 -13.83 -34.64 6.84
CA GLU A 117 -12.69 -34.15 7.62
C GLU A 117 -11.69 -33.34 6.79
N GLN A 118 -11.44 -33.74 5.54
CA GLN A 118 -10.59 -32.96 4.63
C GLN A 118 -11.20 -31.60 4.29
N ILE A 119 -12.51 -31.54 4.05
CA ILE A 119 -13.23 -30.26 3.83
C ILE A 119 -13.09 -29.37 5.06
N ASP A 120 -13.33 -29.90 6.26
CA ASP A 120 -13.19 -29.15 7.52
C ASP A 120 -11.76 -28.66 7.73
N SER A 121 -10.75 -29.47 7.37
CA SER A 121 -9.35 -29.07 7.43
C SER A 121 -9.01 -27.95 6.45
N ILE A 122 -9.57 -27.96 5.24
CA ILE A 122 -9.33 -26.90 4.23
C ILE A 122 -10.02 -25.60 4.65
N VAL A 123 -11.23 -25.69 5.20
CA VAL A 123 -11.98 -24.55 5.72
C VAL A 123 -11.31 -23.96 6.97
N GLY A 124 -10.78 -24.81 7.86
CA GLY A 124 -10.09 -24.37 9.07
C GLY A 124 -8.67 -23.83 8.85
N ALA A 125 -8.05 -24.14 7.70
CA ALA A 125 -6.72 -23.64 7.33
C ALA A 125 -6.76 -22.33 6.51
N ALA A 126 -7.92 -21.95 5.98
CA ALA A 126 -8.16 -20.72 5.23
C ALA A 126 -8.62 -19.58 6.14
#